data_AF-A0AAX3E8Y7-F1
#
_entry.id   AF-A0AAX3E8Y7-F1
#
_cell.length_a   1.000
_cell.length_b   1.000
_cell.length_c   1.000
_cell.angle_alpha   90.00
_cell.angle_beta   90.00
_cell.angle_gamma   90.00
#
_symmetry.space_group_name_H-M   'P 1'
#
loop_
_entity.id
_entity.type
_entity.pdbx_description
1 polymer ?
#
loop_
_entity_poly.entity_id
_entity_poly.type
_entity_poly.pdbx_seq_one_letter_code
_entity_poly.pdbx_strand_id
1 'polypeptide(L)'
;MNGLQIETIQQMLAIVTLLLGVLLIGIIFNAYRIVRQPTLLLFIYGLFTLVVGITFADLVSVFTPDEFIIAWSAVFSRIVVVLGLGVMAYGIMRG
;
A
#
# COMPACT_ATOMS: atom_id res chain seq x y z
N MET A 1 -14.12 -25.29 14.99
CA MET A 1 -13.70 -24.17 15.86
C MET A 1 -12.34 -23.55 15.49
N ASN A 2 -11.62 -24.03 14.46
CA ASN A 2 -10.32 -23.43 14.05
C ASN A 2 -10.44 -22.31 13.00
N GLY A 3 -11.46 -22.30 12.15
CA GLY A 3 -11.61 -21.29 11.09
C GLY A 3 -11.85 -19.87 11.62
N LEU A 4 -12.69 -19.75 12.65
CA LEU A 4 -13.09 -18.45 13.23
C LEU A 4 -11.93 -17.71 13.89
N GLN A 5 -10.96 -18.43 14.46
CA GLN A 5 -9.72 -17.83 15.00
C GLN A 5 -8.77 -17.34 13.90
N ILE A 6 -8.66 -18.08 12.79
CA ILE A 6 -7.80 -17.70 11.65
C ILE A 6 -8.33 -16.42 11.00
N GLU A 7 -9.65 -16.36 10.80
CA GLU A 7 -10.34 -15.19 10.23
C GLU A 7 -10.17 -13.96 11.13
N THR A 8 -10.30 -14.12 12.45
CA THR A 8 -10.08 -13.04 13.42
C THR A 8 -8.63 -12.52 13.40
N ILE A 9 -7.65 -13.43 13.31
CA ILE A 9 -6.22 -13.06 13.23
C ILE A 9 -5.92 -12.33 11.92
N GLN A 10 -6.44 -12.78 10.78
CA GLN A 10 -6.28 -12.08 9.51
C GLN A 10 -6.88 -10.67 9.55
N GLN A 11 -8.05 -10.52 10.15
CA GLN A 11 -8.71 -9.23 10.27
C GLN A 11 -7.94 -8.26 11.19
N MET A 12 -7.41 -8.76 12.31
CA MET A 12 -6.51 -7.99 13.17
C MET A 12 -5.26 -7.55 12.44
N LEU A 13 -4.65 -8.45 11.65
CA LEU A 13 -3.46 -8.14 10.86
C LEU A 13 -3.75 -7.07 9.82
N ALA A 14 -4.89 -7.17 9.11
CA ALA A 14 -5.31 -6.17 8.12
C ALA A 14 -5.49 -4.77 8.72
N ILE A 15 -6.07 -4.67 9.92
CA ILE A 15 -6.22 -3.39 10.63
C ILE A 15 -4.85 -2.80 10.99
N VAL A 16 -3.93 -3.62 11.50
CA VAL A 16 -2.57 -3.19 11.85
C VAL A 16 -1.82 -2.73 10.59
N THR A 17 -1.96 -3.46 9.48
CA THR A 17 -1.36 -3.10 8.18
C THR A 17 -1.91 -1.78 7.66
N LEU A 18 -3.22 -1.54 7.78
CA LEU A 18 -3.84 -0.26 7.42
C LEU A 18 -3.30 0.91 8.26
N LEU A 19 -3.20 0.72 9.58
CA LEU A 19 -2.65 1.74 10.48
C LEU A 19 -1.19 2.08 10.11
N LEU A 20 -0.37 1.05 9.88
CA LEU A 20 1.02 1.23 9.45
C LEU A 20 1.11 1.93 8.10
N GLY A 21 0.21 1.62 7.16
CA GLY A 21 0.13 2.29 5.86
C GLY A 21 -0.17 3.79 5.98
N VAL A 22 -1.15 4.17 6.79
CA VAL A 22 -1.47 5.59 7.06
C VAL A 22 -0.27 6.31 7.69
N LEU A 23 0.40 5.67 8.63
CA LEU A 23 1.57 6.22 9.31
C LEU A 23 2.75 6.43 8.34
N LEU A 24 2.97 5.46 7.44
CA LEU A 24 3.92 5.56 6.34
C LEU A 24 3.61 6.74 5.42
N ILE A 25 2.35 6.90 5.00
CA ILE A 25 1.92 8.04 4.17
C ILE A 25 2.24 9.36 4.88
N GLY A 26 1.98 9.46 6.18
CA GLY A 26 2.29 10.66 6.98
C GLY A 26 3.78 10.98 7.04
N ILE A 27 4.64 9.98 7.27
CA ILE A 27 6.10 10.14 7.29
C ILE A 27 6.61 10.58 5.92
N ILE A 28 6.11 9.99 4.85
CA ILE A 28 6.48 10.30 3.46
C ILE A 28 6.10 11.75 3.11
N PHE A 29 4.89 12.18 3.48
CA PHE A 29 4.44 13.56 3.27
C PHE A 29 5.34 14.56 4.00
N ASN A 30 5.78 14.22 5.21
CA ASN A 30 6.69 15.05 5.97
C ASN A 30 8.10 15.10 5.35
N ALA A 31 8.63 13.96 4.89
CA ALA A 31 9.92 13.89 4.20
C ALA A 31 9.93 14.70 2.89
N TYR A 32 8.84 14.67 2.13
CA TYR A 32 8.66 15.50 0.93
C TYR A 32 8.79 17.00 1.24
N ARG A 33 8.17 17.45 2.34
CA ARG A 33 8.20 18.86 2.75
C ARG A 33 9.63 19.35 3.04
N ILE A 34 10.51 18.45 3.48
CA ILE A 34 11.87 18.78 3.94
C ILE A 34 12.88 18.83 2.79
N VAL A 35 12.84 17.90 1.83
CA VAL A 35 13.99 17.67 0.93
C VAL A 35 13.94 18.42 -0.41
N ARG A 36 12.77 18.79 -0.93
CA ARG A 36 12.58 19.62 -2.18
C ARG A 36 13.35 19.18 -3.44
N GLN A 37 13.96 18.00 -3.48
CA GLN A 37 14.66 17.50 -4.66
C GLN A 37 13.73 16.70 -5.58
N PRO A 38 13.76 16.93 -6.92
CA PRO A 38 12.86 16.28 -7.86
C PRO A 38 13.05 14.76 -7.96
N THR A 39 14.27 14.26 -7.72
CA THR A 39 14.58 12.82 -7.72
C THR A 39 13.98 12.12 -6.51
N LEU A 40 14.10 12.73 -5.33
CA LEU A 40 13.46 12.27 -4.10
C LEU A 40 11.94 12.29 -4.21
N LEU A 41 11.41 13.22 -5.01
CA LEU A 41 9.99 13.36 -5.29
C LEU A 41 9.42 12.13 -6.01
N LEU A 42 10.11 11.67 -7.05
CA LEU A 42 9.75 10.44 -7.78
C LEU A 42 9.88 9.21 -6.88
N PHE A 43 10.93 9.14 -6.07
CA PHE A 43 11.12 8.05 -5.13
C PHE A 43 9.98 7.99 -4.08
N ILE A 44 9.64 9.14 -3.49
CA ILE A 44 8.53 9.32 -2.56
C ILE A 44 7.19 8.95 -3.21
N TYR A 45 6.96 9.38 -4.45
CA TYR A 45 5.74 9.05 -5.17
C TYR A 45 5.63 7.54 -5.43
N GLY A 46 6.71 6.89 -5.86
CA GLY A 46 6.75 5.43 -6.02
C GLY A 46 6.49 4.70 -4.69
N LEU A 47 7.03 5.22 -3.57
CA LEU A 47 6.79 4.67 -2.22
C LEU A 47 5.35 4.84 -1.79
N PHE A 48 4.75 5.98 -2.08
CA PHE A 48 3.33 6.21 -1.85
C PHE A 48 2.45 5.24 -2.67
N THR A 49 2.73 5.10 -3.97
CA THR A 49 2.00 4.17 -4.84
C THR A 49 2.13 2.72 -4.34
N LEU A 50 3.30 2.32 -3.85
CA LEU A 50 3.52 1.02 -3.22
C LEU A 50 2.66 0.81 -1.97
N VAL A 51 2.67 1.78 -1.05
CA VAL A 51 1.88 1.71 0.18
C VAL A 51 0.39 1.64 -0.12
N VAL A 52 -0.09 2.47 -1.06
CA VAL A 52 -1.49 2.43 -1.51
C VAL A 52 -1.81 1.07 -2.13
N GLY A 53 -0.96 0.55 -3.01
CA GLY A 53 -1.16 -0.76 -3.63
C GLY A 53 -1.29 -1.87 -2.59
N ILE A 54 -0.38 -1.94 -1.62
CA ILE A 54 -0.40 -2.97 -0.57
C ILE A 54 -1.67 -2.87 0.28
N THR A 55 -2.00 -1.67 0.75
CA THR A 55 -3.13 -1.46 1.66
C THR A 55 -4.50 -1.47 0.99
N PHE A 56 -4.57 -1.32 -0.33
CA PHE A 56 -5.84 -1.27 -1.06
C PHE A 56 -6.64 -2.57 -0.96
N ALA A 57 -5.99 -3.72 -1.15
CA ALA A 57 -6.67 -5.02 -1.05
C ALA A 57 -7.19 -5.27 0.38
N ASP A 58 -6.38 -4.93 1.39
CA ASP A 58 -6.77 -5.02 2.81
C ASP A 58 -7.97 -4.13 3.11
N LEU A 59 -7.96 -2.88 2.63
CA LEU A 59 -9.08 -1.95 2.77
C LEU A 59 -10.37 -2.53 2.17
N VAL A 60 -10.31 -3.00 0.93
CA VAL A 60 -11.47 -3.57 0.22
C VAL A 60 -12.03 -4.79 0.95
N SER A 61 -11.16 -5.64 1.51
CA SER A 61 -11.58 -6.83 2.27
C SER A 61 -12.34 -6.52 3.56
N VAL A 62 -12.13 -5.34 4.14
CA VAL A 62 -12.85 -4.89 5.34
C VAL A 62 -14.22 -4.33 5.00
N PHE A 63 -14.36 -3.66 3.85
CA PHE A 63 -15.60 -2.98 3.46
C PHE A 63 -16.55 -3.83 2.62
N THR A 64 -16.08 -4.89 1.99
CA THR A 64 -16.87 -5.72 1.07
C THR A 64 -16.74 -7.20 1.43
N PRO A 65 -17.86 -7.90 1.73
CA PRO A 65 -17.85 -9.34 1.99
C PRO A 65 -17.93 -10.21 0.72
N ASP A 66 -18.01 -9.60 -0.45
CA ASP A 66 -18.10 -10.30 -1.73
C ASP A 66 -16.73 -10.87 -2.16
N GLU A 67 -16.63 -12.20 -2.22
CA GLU A 67 -15.38 -12.92 -2.55
C GLU A 67 -14.83 -12.55 -3.94
N PHE A 68 -15.69 -12.23 -4.90
CA PHE A 68 -15.28 -11.86 -6.25
C PHE A 68 -14.61 -10.48 -6.26
N ILE A 69 -15.18 -9.51 -5.55
CA ILE A 69 -14.59 -8.17 -5.41
C ILE A 69 -13.26 -8.22 -4.65
N ILE A 70 -13.16 -9.05 -3.60
CA ILE A 70 -11.90 -9.26 -2.86
C ILE A 70 -10.81 -9.88 -3.75
N ALA A 71 -11.15 -10.87 -4.56
CA ALA A 71 -10.18 -11.49 -5.47
C ALA A 71 -9.65 -10.49 -6.51
N TRP A 72 -10.53 -9.67 -7.10
CA TRP A 72 -10.11 -8.66 -8.07
C TRP A 72 -9.34 -7.50 -7.44
N SER A 73 -9.65 -7.11 -6.20
CA SER A 73 -8.89 -6.07 -5.49
C SER A 73 -7.46 -6.52 -5.19
N ALA A 74 -7.24 -7.80 -4.90
CA ALA A 74 -5.91 -8.38 -4.74
C ALA A 74 -5.09 -8.33 -6.05
N VAL A 75 -5.72 -8.62 -7.19
CA VAL A 75 -5.08 -8.49 -8.51
C VAL A 75 -4.71 -7.03 -8.80
N PHE A 76 -5.65 -6.12 -8.57
CA PHE A 76 -5.43 -4.68 -8.78
C PHE A 76 -4.30 -4.14 -7.88
N SER A 77 -4.30 -4.52 -6.60
CA SER A 77 -3.23 -4.20 -5.63
C SER A 77 -1.85 -4.55 -6.17
N ARG A 78 -1.68 -5.75 -6.74
CA ARG A 78 -0.39 -6.17 -7.33
C ARG A 78 0.02 -5.33 -8.52
N ILE A 79 -0.92 -4.94 -9.38
CA ILE A 79 -0.62 -4.04 -10.52
C ILE A 79 -0.12 -2.69 -10.02
N VAL A 80 -0.78 -2.12 -9.00
CA VAL A 80 -0.38 -0.84 -8.40
C VAL A 80 0.99 -0.92 -7.75
N VAL A 81 1.30 -2.03 -7.06
CA VAL A 81 2.64 -2.30 -6.49
C VAL A 81 3.71 -2.33 -7.57
N VAL A 82 3.46 -3.01 -8.70
CA VAL A 82 4.40 -3.07 -9.83
C VAL A 82 4.63 -1.67 -10.43
N LEU A 83 3.58 -0.85 -10.56
CA LEU A 83 3.72 0.54 -10.99
C LEU A 83 4.55 1.38 -10.00
N GLY A 84 4.31 1.23 -8.70
CA GLY A 84 5.09 1.93 -7.66
C GLY A 84 6.58 1.58 -7.69
N LEU A 85 6.91 0.30 -7.87
CA LEU A 85 8.29 -0.16 -8.08
C LEU A 85 8.90 0.42 -9.37
N GLY A 86 8.13 0.48 -10.45
CA GLY A 86 8.56 1.10 -11.71
C GLY A 86 8.89 2.58 -11.55
N VAL A 87 8.06 3.33 -10.81
CA VAL A 87 8.31 4.75 -10.53
C VAL A 87 9.55 4.96 -9.66
N MET A 88 9.79 4.10 -8.66
CA MET A 88 11.02 4.13 -7.88
C MET A 88 12.26 3.87 -8.74
N ALA A 89 12.23 2.83 -9.57
CA ALA A 89 13.33 2.49 -10.45
C ALA A 89 13.64 3.63 -11.43
N TYR A 90 12.60 4.25 -12.00
CA TYR A 90 12.76 5.43 -12.84
C TYR A 90 13.33 6.64 -12.08
N GLY A 91 12.88 6.86 -10.84
CA GLY A 91 13.43 7.88 -9.96
C GLY A 91 14.92 7.68 -9.69
N ILE A 92 15.36 6.44 -9.45
CA ILE A 92 16.78 6.09 -9.25
C ILE A 92 17.60 6.32 -10.52
N MET A 93 17.10 5.94 -11.70
CA MET A 93 17.84 6.13 -12.97
C MET A 93 18.00 7.60 -13.39
N ARG A 94 17.17 8.51 -12.87
CA ARG A 94 17.22 9.96 -13.16
C ARG A 94 18.06 10.76 -12.15
N GLY A 95 18.58 10.12 -11.11
CA GLY A 95 19.38 10.71 -10.03
C GLY A 95 20.86 10.52 -10.22
#